data_AF-A0A3L6T4V3-F1
#
_entry.id   AF-A0A3L6T4V3-F1
#
_cell.length_a   1.000
_cell.length_b   1.000
_cell.length_c   1.000
_cell.angle_alpha   90.00
_cell.angle_beta   90.00
_cell.angle_gamma   90.00
#
_symmetry.space_group_name_H-M   'P 1'
#
loop_
_entity.id
_entity.type
_entity.pdbx_description
1 polymer ?
#
loop_
_entity_poly.entity_id
_entity_poly.type
_entity_poly.pdbx_seq_one_letter_code
_entity_poly.pdbx_strand_id
1 'polypeptide(L)'
;MPEANLLFLESPVGTGFSYTNTSSDLDKLNDDFVAEDAYSFLVNWLQQFPEYKDREFYIAGESYAGHYVPQLVHLVSERNKEKKGKAYINIKGFIWTCCNDYYDSKGLAEYAWSHAVVSDEVYSRINKYCDFKVSNWSDDCNAAMDVVYGQYREIDMYNIYAPRCLLNQSSFRRTRMFSGYDPCYSSDAEDYFNKQEVQKAFHANFSGLLPGKWHVCSGDADGWVPVIGSRYCVEALGLPIKTQWQPWYLDKQV
;
A
#
# COMPACT_ATOMS: atom_id res chain seq x y z
N MET A 1 15.07 8.10 -20.20
CA MET A 1 14.46 8.01 -18.86
C MET A 1 15.57 7.60 -17.91
N PRO A 2 15.66 8.13 -16.69
CA PRO A 2 16.59 7.57 -15.71
C PRO A 2 16.21 6.11 -15.45
N GLU A 3 17.20 5.22 -15.52
CA GLU A 3 17.04 3.80 -15.24
C GLU A 3 17.27 3.59 -13.73
N ALA A 4 16.40 2.83 -13.08
CA ALA A 4 16.50 2.48 -11.66
C ALA A 4 16.60 0.97 -11.50
N ASN A 5 17.24 0.52 -10.41
CA ASN A 5 17.21 -0.88 -10.00
C ASN A 5 16.09 -1.02 -8.98
N LEU A 6 15.15 -1.93 -9.23
CA LEU A 6 14.00 -2.14 -8.37
C LEU A 6 14.26 -3.35 -7.47
N LEU A 7 14.02 -3.17 -6.17
CA LEU A 7 14.05 -4.22 -5.16
C LEU A 7 12.66 -4.34 -4.55
N PHE A 8 11.98 -5.45 -4.80
CA PHE A 8 10.70 -5.77 -4.19
C PHE A 8 10.94 -6.62 -2.95
N LEU A 9 10.41 -6.18 -1.82
CA LEU A 9 10.53 -6.86 -0.53
C LEU A 9 9.14 -7.29 -0.07
N GLU A 10 8.93 -8.59 0.07
CA GLU A 10 7.73 -9.14 0.70
C GLU A 10 7.91 -9.05 2.22
N SER A 11 7.15 -8.16 2.86
CA SER A 11 7.23 -7.85 4.29
C SER A 11 5.84 -7.49 4.82
N PRO A 12 5.50 -7.84 6.08
CA PRO A 12 6.32 -8.57 7.05
C PRO A 12 6.38 -10.07 6.80
N VAL A 13 7.08 -10.79 7.69
CA VAL A 13 7.03 -12.26 7.72
C VAL A 13 5.60 -12.80 7.69
N GLY A 14 5.37 -13.82 6.87
CA GLY A 14 4.03 -14.34 6.55
C GLY A 14 3.45 -13.78 5.25
N THR A 15 4.06 -12.73 4.67
CA THR A 15 3.64 -12.16 3.38
C THR A 15 4.34 -12.86 2.22
N GLY A 16 3.56 -13.34 1.25
CA GLY A 16 4.08 -13.96 0.04
C GLY A 16 4.98 -15.17 0.32
N PHE A 17 6.25 -15.09 -0.08
CA PHE A 17 7.28 -16.11 0.18
C PHE A 17 8.08 -15.86 1.47
N SER A 18 7.84 -14.78 2.21
CA SER A 18 8.53 -14.50 3.47
C SER A 18 7.97 -15.35 4.61
N TYR A 19 8.84 -16.09 5.31
CA TYR A 19 8.45 -17.01 6.38
C TYR A 19 9.40 -16.99 7.57
N THR A 20 8.94 -17.52 8.70
CA THR A 20 9.74 -17.76 9.93
C THR A 20 9.58 -19.21 10.36
N ASN A 21 10.62 -19.75 10.99
CA ASN A 21 10.55 -21.05 11.66
C ASN A 21 10.04 -20.93 13.11
N THR A 22 9.82 -19.71 13.60
CA THR A 22 9.41 -19.40 14.96
C THR A 22 7.98 -18.85 14.93
N SER A 23 7.00 -19.68 15.26
CA SER A 23 5.58 -19.30 15.16
C SER A 23 5.20 -18.07 15.99
N SER A 24 5.88 -17.82 17.12
CA SER A 24 5.61 -16.67 17.99
C SER A 24 5.99 -15.32 17.40
N ASP A 25 6.72 -15.28 16.28
CA ASP A 25 7.02 -14.03 15.58
C ASP A 25 5.74 -13.46 14.94
N LEU A 26 4.81 -14.34 14.52
CA LEU A 26 3.52 -13.94 13.95
C LEU A 26 2.60 -13.29 14.98
N ASP A 27 2.85 -13.50 16.28
CA ASP A 27 2.09 -12.89 17.37
C ASP A 27 2.57 -11.46 17.73
N LYS A 28 3.67 -10.99 17.11
CA LYS A 28 4.35 -9.73 17.44
C LYS A 28 4.42 -8.74 16.27
N LEU A 29 3.56 -8.91 15.27
CA LEU A 29 3.52 -8.08 14.07
C LEU A 29 2.91 -6.70 14.38
N ASN A 30 3.76 -5.77 14.81
CA ASN A 30 3.43 -4.34 14.86
C ASN A 30 4.42 -3.54 14.00
N ASP A 31 4.10 -2.28 13.72
CA ASP A 31 4.88 -1.46 12.79
C ASP A 31 6.36 -1.32 13.18
N ASP A 32 6.66 -1.20 14.47
CA ASP A 32 8.04 -1.12 14.99
C ASP A 32 8.84 -2.40 14.66
N PHE A 33 8.21 -3.56 14.85
CA PHE A 33 8.80 -4.84 14.49
C PHE A 33 9.05 -4.94 12.99
N VAL A 34 8.06 -4.56 12.16
CA VAL A 34 8.19 -4.59 10.70
C VAL A 34 9.32 -3.68 10.22
N ALA A 35 9.45 -2.48 10.80
CA ALA A 35 10.51 -1.54 10.46
C ALA A 35 11.92 -2.10 10.79
N GLU A 36 12.11 -2.68 11.98
CA GLU A 36 13.40 -3.28 12.38
C GLU A 36 13.76 -4.52 11.55
N ASP A 37 12.78 -5.34 11.20
CA ASP A 37 12.99 -6.53 10.36
C ASP A 37 13.36 -6.13 8.91
N ALA A 38 12.62 -5.17 8.33
CA ALA A 38 12.94 -4.62 7.02
C ALA A 38 14.31 -3.92 6.99
N TYR A 39 14.67 -3.17 8.04
CA TYR A 39 16.00 -2.58 8.18
C TYR A 39 17.10 -3.67 8.22
N SER A 40 16.88 -4.73 8.99
CA SER A 40 17.81 -5.86 9.10
C SER A 40 17.99 -6.55 7.75
N PHE A 41 16.90 -6.75 7.00
CA PHE A 41 16.95 -7.23 5.63
C PHE A 41 17.82 -6.32 4.75
N LEU A 42 17.58 -5.01 4.73
CA LEU A 42 18.34 -4.06 3.89
C LEU A 42 19.83 -4.07 4.20
N VAL A 43 20.20 -4.11 5.48
CA VAL A 43 21.61 -4.19 5.90
C VAL A 43 22.26 -5.48 5.37
N ASN A 44 21.60 -6.62 5.54
CA ASN A 44 22.12 -7.91 5.09
C ASN A 44 22.16 -8.01 3.56
N TRP A 45 21.14 -7.48 2.87
CA TRP A 45 21.08 -7.43 1.41
C TRP A 45 22.24 -6.59 0.85
N LEU A 46 22.50 -5.41 1.42
CA LEU A 46 23.63 -4.57 1.00
C LEU A 46 24.99 -5.20 1.34
N GLN A 47 25.09 -6.04 2.37
CA GLN A 47 26.30 -6.82 2.63
C GLN A 47 26.52 -7.89 1.56
N GLN A 48 25.45 -8.57 1.13
CA GLN A 48 25.48 -9.61 0.10
C GLN A 48 25.71 -9.04 -1.31
N PHE A 49 25.19 -7.83 -1.58
CA PHE A 49 25.29 -7.12 -2.86
C PHE A 49 26.01 -5.77 -2.70
N PRO A 50 27.33 -5.79 -2.42
CA PRO A 50 28.10 -4.59 -2.08
C PRO A 50 28.16 -3.54 -3.21
N GLU A 51 27.92 -3.93 -4.47
CA GLU A 51 27.87 -3.04 -5.64
C GLU A 51 26.72 -2.01 -5.62
N TYR A 52 25.79 -2.13 -4.67
CA TYR A 52 24.70 -1.17 -4.46
C TYR A 52 24.91 -0.24 -3.26
N LYS A 53 25.92 -0.47 -2.39
CA LYS A 53 26.09 0.25 -1.11
C LYS A 53 26.15 1.78 -1.23
N ASP A 54 26.84 2.29 -2.25
CA ASP A 54 27.03 3.73 -2.43
C ASP A 54 25.96 4.38 -3.32
N ARG A 55 25.02 3.59 -3.87
CA ARG A 55 23.98 4.11 -4.76
C ARG A 55 22.96 4.92 -3.99
N GLU A 56 22.34 5.87 -4.69
CA GLU A 56 21.20 6.59 -4.17
C GLU A 56 20.05 5.63 -3.89
N PHE A 57 19.56 5.65 -2.66
CA PHE A 57 18.52 4.74 -2.20
C PHE A 57 17.21 5.50 -1.99
N TYR A 58 16.14 4.95 -2.55
CA TYR A 58 14.79 5.48 -2.41
C TYR A 58 13.89 4.36 -1.90
N ILE A 59 13.01 4.69 -0.96
CA ILE A 59 12.04 3.74 -0.43
C ILE A 59 10.66 4.17 -0.94
N ALA A 60 9.99 3.29 -1.66
CA ALA A 60 8.64 3.53 -2.15
C ALA A 60 7.70 2.46 -1.61
N GLY A 61 6.47 2.84 -1.30
CA GLY A 61 5.44 1.92 -0.86
C GLY A 61 4.05 2.50 -1.04
N GLU A 62 3.07 1.60 -1.07
CA GLU A 62 1.67 1.91 -1.29
C GLU A 62 0.75 1.38 -0.18
N SER A 63 -0.42 2.01 -0.05
CA SER A 63 -1.47 1.66 0.91
C SER A 63 -0.93 1.62 2.33
N TYR A 64 -1.00 0.49 3.04
CA TYR A 64 -0.49 0.38 4.41
C TYR A 64 1.02 0.60 4.52
N ALA A 65 1.78 0.48 3.42
CA ALA A 65 3.17 0.90 3.41
C ALA A 65 3.34 2.43 3.60
N GLY A 66 2.27 3.23 3.55
CA GLY A 66 2.25 4.58 4.09
C GLY A 66 2.63 4.67 5.57
N HIS A 67 2.38 3.62 6.35
CA HIS A 67 2.91 3.47 7.70
C HIS A 67 4.36 2.94 7.69
N TYR A 68 4.65 1.91 6.88
CA TYR A 68 5.96 1.25 6.89
C TYR A 68 7.10 2.12 6.35
N VAL A 69 6.89 2.80 5.23
CA VAL A 69 7.91 3.61 4.54
C VAL A 69 8.50 4.70 5.44
N PRO A 70 7.71 5.61 6.04
CA PRO A 70 8.28 6.67 6.86
C PRO A 70 8.91 6.14 8.15
N GLN A 71 8.38 5.08 8.74
CA GLN A 71 8.97 4.44 9.93
C GLN A 71 10.34 3.82 9.59
N LEU A 72 10.45 3.11 8.47
CA LEU A 72 11.70 2.55 7.99
C LEU A 72 12.71 3.65 7.61
N VAL A 73 12.29 4.71 6.90
CA VAL A 73 13.15 5.85 6.56
C VAL A 73 13.67 6.55 7.81
N HIS A 74 12.80 6.73 8.82
CA HIS A 74 13.18 7.29 10.12
C HIS A 74 14.23 6.40 10.80
N LEU A 75 13.99 5.10 10.89
CA LEU A 75 14.90 4.14 11.49
C LEU A 75 16.26 4.12 10.79
N VAL A 76 16.29 4.05 9.46
CA VAL A 76 17.55 4.13 8.69
C VAL A 76 18.29 5.44 8.96
N SER A 77 17.57 6.57 9.01
CA SER A 77 18.16 7.87 9.29
C SER A 77 18.79 7.96 10.68
N GLU A 78 18.16 7.36 11.69
CA GLU A 78 18.73 7.24 13.04
C GLU A 78 19.95 6.32 13.06
N ARG A 79 19.86 5.14 12.42
CA ARG A 79 20.97 4.17 12.35
C ARG A 79 22.19 4.72 11.59
N ASN A 80 21.97 5.54 10.56
CA ASN A 80 23.03 6.24 9.82
C ASN A 80 23.82 7.25 10.68
N LYS A 81 23.23 7.79 11.76
CA LYS A 81 23.92 8.71 12.69
C LYS A 81 24.85 7.95 13.65
N GLU A 82 24.64 6.64 13.84
CA GLU A 82 25.45 5.82 14.73
C GLU A 82 26.86 5.59 14.15
N LYS A 83 27.88 6.25 14.71
CA LYS A 83 29.27 6.26 14.20
C LYS A 83 30.01 4.91 14.23
N LYS A 84 29.40 3.83 14.72
CA LYS A 84 30.08 2.54 14.96
C LYS A 84 29.53 1.43 14.05
N GLY A 85 30.17 1.25 12.90
CA GLY A 85 30.22 -0.04 12.17
C GLY A 85 28.91 -0.61 11.62
N LYS A 86 27.77 0.08 11.75
CA LYS A 86 26.53 -0.30 11.07
C LYS A 86 26.56 0.17 9.62
N ALA A 87 25.94 -0.61 8.73
CA ALA A 87 25.92 -0.31 7.30
C ALA A 87 25.22 1.03 7.06
N TYR A 88 25.92 1.95 6.40
CA TYR A 88 25.35 3.22 5.99
C TYR A 88 24.50 3.02 4.73
N ILE A 89 23.27 3.54 4.73
CA ILE A 89 22.36 3.48 3.58
C ILE A 89 22.14 4.91 3.08
N ASN A 90 22.51 5.19 1.83
CA ASN A 90 22.46 6.52 1.22
C ASN A 90 21.03 6.91 0.78
N ILE A 91 20.11 7.05 1.75
CA ILE A 91 18.73 7.48 1.49
C ILE A 91 18.70 8.90 0.91
N LYS A 92 18.05 9.06 -0.24
CA LYS A 92 17.82 10.36 -0.90
C LYS A 92 16.37 10.83 -0.83
N GLY A 93 15.43 9.92 -0.63
CA GLY A 93 14.03 10.25 -0.51
C GLY A 93 13.17 9.01 -0.38
N PHE A 94 11.87 9.25 -0.28
CA PHE A 94 10.87 8.20 -0.24
C PHE A 94 9.60 8.65 -0.95
N ILE A 95 8.82 7.67 -1.40
CA ILE A 95 7.50 7.84 -2.00
C ILE A 95 6.53 7.07 -1.12
N TRP A 96 5.47 7.73 -0.69
CA TRP A 96 4.43 7.10 0.11
C TRP A 96 3.05 7.40 -0.48
N THR A 97 2.06 6.66 -0.03
CA THR A 97 0.65 7.05 -0.06
C THR A 97 0.01 6.49 1.21
N CYS A 98 -1.13 7.04 1.64
CA CYS A 98 -1.76 6.80 2.95
C CYS A 98 -1.08 7.52 4.13
N CYS A 99 -1.84 7.97 5.12
CA CYS A 99 -1.34 8.86 6.17
C CYS A 99 -1.77 8.47 7.58
N ASN A 100 -3.07 8.36 7.80
CA ASN A 100 -3.68 7.97 9.06
C ASN A 100 -5.19 7.82 8.88
N ASP A 101 -5.77 7.00 9.75
CA ASP A 101 -7.20 6.66 9.77
C ASP A 101 -8.11 7.89 9.70
N TYR A 102 -7.72 9.02 10.31
CA TYR A 102 -8.50 10.25 10.28
C TYR A 102 -8.64 10.82 8.86
N TYR A 103 -7.52 11.04 8.18
CA TYR A 103 -7.54 11.61 6.82
C TYR A 103 -8.05 10.61 5.78
N ASP A 104 -7.77 9.33 5.98
CA ASP A 104 -8.21 8.28 5.07
C ASP A 104 -9.73 8.09 5.17
N SER A 105 -10.31 8.01 6.38
CA SER A 105 -11.77 7.94 6.57
C SER A 105 -12.50 9.18 6.04
N LYS A 106 -11.95 10.37 6.32
CA LYS A 106 -12.50 11.63 5.82
C LYS A 106 -12.44 11.69 4.29
N GLY A 107 -11.29 11.32 3.72
CA GLY A 107 -11.07 11.27 2.29
C GLY A 107 -12.02 10.29 1.60
N LEU A 108 -12.19 9.09 2.16
CA LEU A 108 -13.09 8.04 1.68
C LEU A 108 -14.54 8.53 1.59
N ALA A 109 -15.03 9.18 2.64
CA ALA A 109 -16.40 9.70 2.68
C ALA A 109 -16.62 10.82 1.65
N GLU A 110 -15.67 11.75 1.52
CA GLU A 110 -15.75 12.85 0.56
C GLU A 110 -15.57 12.37 -0.89
N TYR A 111 -14.71 11.39 -1.11
CA TYR A 111 -14.53 10.77 -2.42
C TYR A 111 -15.81 10.08 -2.87
N ALA A 112 -16.43 9.28 -2.00
CA ALA A 112 -17.72 8.64 -2.27
C ALA A 112 -18.80 9.68 -2.66
N TRP A 113 -18.89 10.78 -1.93
CA TRP A 113 -19.85 11.85 -2.22
C TRP A 113 -19.55 12.58 -3.54
N SER A 114 -18.32 13.06 -3.71
CA SER A 114 -17.91 13.84 -4.89
C SER A 114 -17.98 13.06 -6.21
N HIS A 115 -17.99 11.72 -6.14
CA HIS A 115 -18.08 10.82 -7.28
C HIS A 115 -19.47 10.17 -7.42
N ALA A 116 -20.48 10.70 -6.71
CA ALA A 116 -21.86 10.23 -6.74
C ALA A 116 -22.06 8.75 -6.36
N VAL A 117 -21.15 8.20 -5.57
CA VAL A 117 -21.30 6.87 -4.94
C VAL A 117 -22.36 6.93 -3.84
N VAL A 118 -22.41 8.04 -3.09
CA VAL A 118 -23.46 8.30 -2.07
C VAL A 118 -24.15 9.64 -2.30
N SER A 119 -25.35 9.80 -1.74
CA SER A 119 -26.15 11.02 -1.87
C SER A 119 -25.66 12.16 -0.96
N ASP A 120 -26.07 13.39 -1.30
CA ASP A 120 -25.86 14.58 -0.47
C ASP A 120 -26.40 14.41 0.96
N GLU A 121 -27.52 13.69 1.11
CA GLU A 121 -28.12 13.41 2.43
C GLU A 121 -27.18 12.57 3.29
N VAL A 122 -26.60 11.51 2.73
CA VAL A 122 -25.64 10.64 3.44
C VAL A 122 -24.42 11.45 3.85
N TYR A 123 -23.84 12.21 2.92
CA TYR A 123 -22.64 13.02 3.22
C TYR A 123 -22.93 14.13 4.25
N SER A 124 -24.11 14.75 4.21
CA SER A 124 -24.53 15.71 5.23
C SER A 124 -24.65 15.07 6.62
N ARG A 125 -25.10 13.81 6.71
CA ARG A 125 -25.12 13.08 7.99
C ARG A 125 -23.72 12.77 8.47
N ILE A 126 -22.82 12.32 7.59
CA ILE A 126 -21.41 12.07 7.93
C ILE A 126 -20.78 13.34 8.51
N ASN A 127 -20.88 14.48 7.82
CA ASN A 127 -20.33 15.75 8.29
C ASN A 127 -20.91 16.23 9.63
N LYS A 128 -22.12 15.81 9.98
CA LYS A 128 -22.80 16.21 11.21
C LYS A 128 -22.47 15.30 12.40
N TYR A 129 -22.32 14.00 12.17
CA TYR A 129 -22.29 13.00 13.24
C TYR A 129 -20.95 12.26 13.37
N CYS A 130 -20.08 12.30 12.35
CA CYS A 130 -18.80 11.61 12.37
C CYS A 130 -17.66 12.52 12.86
N ASP A 131 -16.97 12.06 13.91
CA ASP A 131 -15.64 12.54 14.28
C ASP A 131 -14.63 11.44 13.99
N PHE A 132 -13.92 11.56 12.86
CA PHE A 132 -12.94 10.57 12.43
C PHE A 132 -11.67 10.55 13.30
N LYS A 133 -11.51 11.46 14.27
CA LYS A 133 -10.35 11.47 15.18
C LYS A 133 -10.44 10.41 16.27
N VAL A 134 -11.64 9.85 16.48
CA VAL A 134 -11.90 8.81 17.46
C VAL A 134 -12.22 7.50 16.76
N SER A 135 -11.81 6.38 17.36
CA SER A 135 -12.09 5.04 16.82
C SER A 135 -13.52 4.56 17.10
N ASN A 136 -14.15 5.08 18.17
CA ASN A 136 -15.53 4.72 18.54
C ASN A 136 -16.50 5.79 18.02
N TRP A 137 -17.14 5.50 16.89
CA TRP A 137 -18.13 6.38 16.29
C TRP A 137 -19.51 6.25 16.94
N SER A 138 -20.30 7.32 16.83
CA SER A 138 -21.71 7.31 17.22
C SER A 138 -22.53 6.37 16.34
N ASP A 139 -23.67 5.88 16.84
CA ASP A 139 -24.59 5.05 16.05
C ASP A 139 -25.04 5.75 14.76
N ASP A 140 -25.25 7.08 14.81
CA ASP A 140 -25.60 7.87 13.63
C ASP A 140 -24.47 7.93 12.59
N CYS A 141 -23.22 8.02 13.04
CA CYS A 141 -22.05 7.97 12.15
C CYS A 141 -21.86 6.58 11.57
N ASN A 142 -21.95 5.53 12.39
CA ASN A 142 -21.89 4.14 11.93
C ASN A 142 -22.94 3.88 10.85
N ALA A 143 -24.19 4.27 11.11
CA ALA A 143 -25.28 4.11 10.13
C ALA A 143 -25.01 4.86 8.81
N ALA A 144 -24.40 6.05 8.87
CA ALA A 144 -24.06 6.81 7.67
C ALA A 144 -22.88 6.19 6.89
N MET A 145 -21.83 5.76 7.59
CA MET A 145 -20.66 5.10 7.00
C MET A 145 -21.01 3.70 6.47
N ASP A 146 -21.94 2.98 7.09
CA ASP A 146 -22.44 1.69 6.60
C ASP A 146 -23.08 1.82 5.22
N VAL A 147 -23.71 2.96 4.90
CA VAL A 147 -24.20 3.23 3.55
C VAL A 147 -23.02 3.35 2.57
N VAL A 148 -21.97 4.08 2.93
CA VAL A 148 -20.76 4.23 2.10
C VAL A 148 -20.11 2.87 1.83
N TYR A 149 -19.85 2.09 2.88
CA TYR A 149 -19.29 0.75 2.75
C TYR A 149 -20.21 -0.20 1.98
N GLY A 150 -21.53 -0.05 2.14
CA GLY A 150 -22.52 -0.78 1.37
C GLY A 150 -22.38 -0.53 -0.13
N GLN A 151 -22.19 0.73 -0.55
CA GLN A 151 -21.97 1.04 -1.98
C GLN A 151 -20.65 0.48 -2.50
N TYR A 152 -19.57 0.59 -1.72
CA TYR A 152 -18.26 0.02 -2.09
C TYR A 152 -18.25 -1.52 -2.13
N ARG A 153 -19.24 -2.19 -1.55
CA ARG A 153 -19.44 -3.64 -1.74
C ARG A 153 -20.09 -3.98 -3.06
N GLU A 154 -20.75 -3.04 -3.74
CA GLU A 154 -21.42 -3.25 -5.02
C GLU A 154 -20.52 -2.90 -6.22
N ILE A 155 -19.65 -1.90 -6.07
CA ILE A 155 -18.68 -1.46 -7.08
C ILE A 155 -17.28 -1.98 -6.76
N ASP A 156 -16.36 -1.84 -7.71
CA ASP A 156 -14.94 -2.03 -7.41
C ASP A 156 -14.43 -0.80 -6.66
N MET A 157 -14.17 -0.97 -5.37
CA MET A 157 -13.63 0.09 -4.55
C MET A 157 -12.25 0.54 -5.06
N TYR A 158 -11.45 -0.39 -5.60
CA TYR A 158 -10.12 -0.09 -6.11
C TYR A 158 -10.15 0.77 -7.39
N ASN A 159 -11.23 0.67 -8.15
CA ASN A 159 -11.47 1.55 -9.28
C ASN A 159 -12.96 1.68 -9.53
N ILE A 160 -13.57 2.76 -9.02
CA ILE A 160 -15.02 2.96 -9.10
C ILE A 160 -15.57 3.04 -10.54
N TYR A 161 -14.69 3.19 -11.53
CA TYR A 161 -15.02 3.20 -12.95
C TYR A 161 -14.76 1.86 -13.65
N ALA A 162 -14.11 0.91 -12.97
CA ALA A 162 -13.88 -0.43 -13.47
C ALA A 162 -15.07 -1.35 -13.16
N PRO A 163 -15.29 -2.39 -13.99
CA PRO A 163 -16.23 -3.45 -13.64
C PRO A 163 -15.71 -4.22 -12.42
N ARG A 164 -16.62 -4.74 -11.61
CA ARG A 164 -16.26 -5.67 -10.53
C ARG A 164 -15.78 -7.01 -11.10
N CYS A 165 -14.81 -7.62 -10.42
CA CYS A 165 -14.44 -9.01 -10.68
C CYS A 165 -15.56 -9.99 -10.27
N LEU A 166 -16.14 -10.71 -11.24
CA LEU A 166 -17.16 -11.75 -11.02
C LEU A 166 -16.64 -13.12 -11.45
N LEU A 167 -15.87 -13.78 -10.58
CA LEU A 167 -15.21 -15.08 -10.85
C LEU A 167 -16.17 -16.22 -11.25
N ASN A 168 -17.48 -16.10 -10.95
CA ASN A 168 -18.49 -17.12 -11.22
C ASN A 168 -19.17 -17.03 -12.60
N GLN A 169 -18.84 -16.05 -13.45
CA GLN A 169 -19.37 -15.99 -14.81
C GLN A 169 -18.35 -16.53 -15.82
N SER A 170 -18.65 -17.69 -16.38
CA SER A 170 -17.88 -18.45 -17.38
C SER A 170 -17.73 -17.77 -18.75
N SER A 171 -17.94 -16.46 -18.82
CA SER A 171 -17.74 -15.67 -20.03
C SER A 171 -17.18 -14.30 -19.66
N PHE A 172 -15.88 -14.23 -19.38
CA PHE A 172 -15.14 -12.99 -19.51
C PHE A 172 -15.14 -12.60 -21.00
N ARG A 173 -16.21 -11.94 -21.44
CA ARG A 173 -16.08 -10.99 -22.55
C ARG A 173 -15.02 -10.03 -22.07
N ARG A 174 -13.92 -9.89 -22.83
CA ARG A 174 -12.87 -8.91 -22.62
C ARG A 174 -13.52 -7.53 -22.45
N THR A 175 -13.88 -7.18 -21.22
CA THR A 175 -14.33 -5.85 -20.88
C THR A 175 -13.13 -4.98 -21.20
N ARG A 176 -13.35 -3.92 -21.99
CA ARG A 176 -12.27 -3.03 -22.39
C ARG A 176 -11.61 -2.51 -21.11
N MET A 177 -10.39 -2.98 -20.88
CA MET A 177 -9.54 -2.57 -19.77
C MET A 177 -9.32 -1.07 -19.91
N PHE A 178 -10.11 -0.25 -19.22
CA PHE A 178 -9.86 1.18 -19.19
C PHE A 178 -8.55 1.38 -18.41
N SER A 179 -7.58 2.05 -19.04
CA SER A 179 -6.25 2.31 -18.46
C SER A 179 -5.40 1.08 -18.08
N GLY A 180 -5.74 -0.13 -18.53
CA GLY A 180 -4.93 -1.32 -18.27
C GLY A 180 -5.06 -1.93 -16.87
N TYR A 181 -6.11 -1.56 -16.11
CA TYR A 181 -6.43 -2.14 -14.80
C TYR A 181 -7.25 -3.43 -14.92
N ASP A 182 -6.79 -4.52 -14.31
CA ASP A 182 -7.52 -5.79 -14.20
C ASP A 182 -8.10 -5.96 -12.79
N PRO A 183 -9.42 -5.84 -12.59
CA PRO A 183 -10.03 -6.06 -11.27
C PRO A 183 -9.89 -7.52 -10.78
N CYS A 184 -9.54 -8.46 -11.66
CA CYS A 184 -9.41 -9.89 -11.37
C CYS A 184 -7.96 -10.38 -11.29
N TYR A 185 -6.97 -9.48 -11.34
CA TYR A 185 -5.56 -9.85 -11.44
C TYR A 185 -5.08 -10.78 -10.32
N SER A 186 -5.72 -10.70 -9.15
CA SER A 186 -5.30 -11.42 -7.96
C SER A 186 -5.32 -12.93 -8.17
N SER A 187 -6.35 -13.45 -8.84
CA SER A 187 -6.45 -14.87 -9.18
C SER A 187 -5.33 -15.34 -10.11
N ASP A 188 -5.04 -14.57 -11.16
CA ASP A 188 -3.97 -14.87 -12.10
C ASP A 188 -2.59 -14.83 -11.42
N ALA A 189 -2.38 -13.86 -10.52
CA ALA A 189 -1.15 -13.76 -9.74
C ALA A 189 -0.98 -14.94 -8.79
N GLU A 190 -2.02 -15.30 -8.02
CA GLU A 190 -1.98 -16.47 -7.14
C GLU A 190 -1.72 -17.76 -7.93
N ASP A 191 -2.42 -17.97 -9.04
CA ASP A 191 -2.21 -19.13 -9.91
C ASP A 191 -0.79 -19.16 -10.49
N TYR A 192 -0.21 -18.01 -10.83
CA TYR A 192 1.15 -17.92 -11.34
C TYR A 192 2.20 -18.20 -10.27
N PHE A 193 2.16 -17.50 -9.12
CA PHE A 193 3.17 -17.62 -8.07
C PHE A 193 3.11 -18.94 -7.30
N ASN A 194 1.98 -19.64 -7.34
CA ASN A 194 1.86 -21.00 -6.76
C ASN A 194 2.34 -22.12 -7.70
N LYS A 195 2.74 -21.83 -8.94
CA LYS A 195 3.35 -22.83 -9.83
C LYS A 195 4.72 -23.26 -9.33
N GLN A 196 4.96 -24.58 -9.32
CA GLN A 196 6.20 -25.14 -8.79
C GLN A 196 7.44 -24.66 -9.56
N GLU A 197 7.34 -24.53 -10.89
CA GLU A 197 8.41 -24.01 -11.73
C GLU A 197 8.71 -22.55 -11.44
N VAL A 198 7.69 -21.74 -11.10
CA VAL A 198 7.86 -20.34 -10.72
C VAL A 198 8.53 -20.25 -9.36
N GLN A 199 8.04 -20.96 -8.34
CA GLN A 199 8.67 -21.00 -7.02
C GLN A 199 10.13 -21.47 -7.07
N LYS A 200 10.43 -22.41 -7.96
CA LYS A 200 11.81 -22.88 -8.19
C LYS A 200 12.67 -21.81 -8.85
N ALA A 201 12.15 -21.07 -9.83
CA ALA A 201 12.85 -19.99 -10.51
C ALA A 201 13.13 -18.80 -9.58
N PHE A 202 12.21 -18.50 -8.66
CA PHE A 202 12.37 -17.48 -7.61
C PHE A 202 13.26 -17.93 -6.46
N HIS A 203 13.71 -19.18 -6.44
CA HIS A 203 14.42 -19.80 -5.31
C HIS A 203 13.65 -19.73 -3.98
N ALA A 204 12.32 -19.60 -4.03
CA ALA A 204 11.46 -19.43 -2.86
C ALA A 204 11.22 -20.75 -2.09
N ASN A 205 11.15 -21.88 -2.80
CA ASN A 205 10.84 -23.19 -2.22
C ASN A 205 12.04 -24.15 -2.29
N PHE A 206 13.23 -23.69 -1.88
CA PHE A 206 14.46 -24.50 -1.99
C PHE A 206 14.46 -25.72 -1.04
N SER A 207 13.75 -25.63 0.08
CA SER A 207 13.72 -26.66 1.13
C SER A 207 12.41 -27.46 1.21
N GLY A 208 11.39 -27.12 0.41
CA GLY A 208 10.05 -27.71 0.55
C GLY A 208 9.24 -27.15 1.73
N LEU A 209 9.72 -26.07 2.38
CA LEU A 209 9.22 -25.57 3.66
C LEU A 209 8.38 -24.29 3.56
N LEU A 210 7.91 -23.89 2.38
CA LEU A 210 6.96 -22.79 2.33
C LEU A 210 5.72 -23.15 3.18
N PRO A 211 5.37 -22.36 4.21
CA PRO A 211 4.37 -22.74 5.20
C PRO A 211 2.93 -22.74 4.65
N GLY A 212 2.73 -22.26 3.42
CA GLY A 212 1.43 -22.17 2.79
C GLY A 212 1.51 -21.80 1.31
N LYS A 213 0.34 -21.52 0.74
CA LYS A 213 0.24 -20.95 -0.61
C LYS A 213 0.63 -19.48 -0.58
N TRP A 214 1.19 -19.02 -1.69
CA TRP A 214 1.38 -17.59 -1.93
C TRP A 214 0.01 -16.97 -2.17
N HIS A 215 -0.25 -15.83 -1.54
CA HIS A 215 -1.50 -15.09 -1.65
C HIS A 215 -1.22 -13.64 -2.00
N VAL A 216 -2.12 -13.03 -2.78
CA VAL A 216 -2.02 -11.60 -3.03
C VAL A 216 -2.32 -10.85 -1.74
N CYS A 217 -1.35 -10.06 -1.28
CA CYS A 217 -1.57 -9.01 -0.30
C CYS A 217 -1.69 -7.70 -1.10
N SER A 218 -2.92 -7.29 -1.40
CA SER A 218 -3.16 -6.09 -2.21
C SER A 218 -3.98 -5.08 -1.44
N GLY A 219 -3.55 -3.83 -1.55
CA GLY A 219 -4.48 -2.73 -1.75
C GLY A 219 -3.74 -1.66 -2.52
N ASP A 220 -4.15 -1.35 -3.75
CA ASP A 220 -3.64 -0.21 -4.49
C ASP A 220 -4.57 0.27 -5.61
N ALA A 221 -4.71 1.61 -5.67
CA ALA A 221 -5.77 2.42 -6.28
C ALA A 221 -7.15 2.11 -5.68
N ASP A 222 -7.84 3.03 -4.97
CA ASP A 222 -9.15 2.75 -4.34
C ASP A 222 -9.84 3.98 -3.71
N GLY A 223 -11.18 3.99 -3.63
CA GLY A 223 -11.95 4.79 -2.68
C GLY A 223 -11.58 4.62 -1.19
N TRP A 224 -10.74 3.64 -0.84
CA TRP A 224 -10.16 3.38 0.48
C TRP A 224 -9.09 4.40 0.89
N VAL A 225 -8.15 4.71 -0.03
CA VAL A 225 -7.12 5.76 0.15
C VAL A 225 -7.18 6.73 -1.03
N PRO A 226 -8.25 7.53 -1.15
CA PRO A 226 -8.42 8.42 -2.29
C PRO A 226 -7.41 9.57 -2.23
N VAL A 227 -7.09 10.13 -3.40
CA VAL A 227 -6.18 11.30 -3.53
C VAL A 227 -6.57 12.47 -2.62
N ILE A 228 -7.86 12.62 -2.30
CA ILE A 228 -8.37 13.62 -1.37
C ILE A 228 -7.82 13.40 0.05
N GLY A 229 -7.77 12.16 0.53
CA GLY A 229 -7.20 11.80 1.84
C GLY A 229 -5.70 12.09 1.88
N SER A 230 -4.96 11.67 0.86
CA SER A 230 -3.52 11.96 0.75
C SER A 230 -3.23 13.46 0.69
N ARG A 231 -4.07 14.24 0.00
CA ARG A 231 -3.96 15.70 -0.04
C ARG A 231 -4.12 16.32 1.35
N TYR A 232 -5.14 15.90 2.12
CA TYR A 232 -5.32 16.39 3.49
C TYR A 232 -4.11 16.10 4.37
N CYS A 233 -3.52 14.92 4.24
CA CYS A 233 -2.30 14.57 4.95
C CYS A 233 -1.14 15.51 4.62
N VAL A 234 -0.83 15.70 3.34
CA VAL A 234 0.30 16.52 2.90
C VAL A 234 0.13 17.98 3.34
N GLU A 235 -1.09 18.52 3.24
CA GLU A 235 -1.42 19.87 3.72
C GLU A 235 -1.22 19.99 5.25
N ALA A 236 -1.58 18.95 6.02
CA ALA A 236 -1.46 18.94 7.47
C ALA A 236 -0.02 18.93 7.99
N LEU A 237 0.95 18.46 7.20
CA LEU A 237 2.36 18.49 7.58
C LEU A 237 2.91 19.92 7.70
N GLY A 238 2.26 20.90 7.07
CA GLY A 238 2.68 22.31 7.14
C GLY A 238 4.10 22.56 6.59
N LEU A 239 4.60 21.68 5.71
CA LEU A 239 5.94 21.80 5.17
C LEU A 239 6.03 22.91 4.10
N PRO A 240 7.17 23.60 3.98
CA PRO A 240 7.37 24.60 2.94
C PRO A 240 7.24 23.98 1.54
N ILE A 241 6.38 24.60 0.71
CA ILE A 241 6.19 24.19 -0.67
C ILE A 241 7.39 24.63 -1.51
N LYS A 242 8.16 23.67 -2.03
CA LYS A 242 9.28 23.94 -2.96
C LYS A 242 8.80 24.25 -4.37
N THR A 243 7.77 23.54 -4.83
CA THR A 243 7.16 23.68 -6.16
C THR A 243 5.65 23.66 -5.99
N GLN A 244 4.96 24.65 -6.56
CA GLN A 244 3.50 24.73 -6.50
C GLN A 244 2.84 23.55 -7.21
N TRP A 245 1.66 23.15 -6.73
CA TRP A 245 0.84 22.13 -7.36
C TRP A 245 0.51 22.53 -8.80
N GLN A 246 0.82 21.65 -9.74
CA GLN A 246 0.61 21.87 -11.17
C GLN A 246 0.27 20.55 -11.85
N PRO A 247 -0.55 20.56 -12.92
CA PRO A 247 -0.73 19.38 -13.73
C PRO A 247 0.62 18.96 -14.32
N TRP A 248 0.87 17.67 -14.34
CA TRP A 248 1.96 17.08 -15.11
C TRP A 248 1.38 16.43 -16.36
N TYR A 249 2.20 16.26 -17.39
CA TYR A 249 1.75 15.69 -18.65
C TYR A 249 2.68 14.54 -19.06
N LEU A 250 2.10 13.43 -19.49
CA LEU A 250 2.79 12.37 -20.19
C LEU A 250 2.26 12.32 -21.63
N ASP A 251 3.12 12.50 -22.62
CA ASP A 251 2.74 12.48 -24.04
C ASP A 251 1.55 13.40 -24.40
N LYS A 252 1.48 14.57 -23.74
CA LYS A 252 0.39 15.57 -23.86
C LYS A 252 -0.96 15.15 -23.28
N GLN A 253 -1.01 14.05 -22.54
CA GLN A 253 -2.14 13.67 -21.71
C GLN A 253 -1.87 14.10 -20.27
N VAL A 254 -2.92 14.61 -19.61
CA VAL A 254 -2.91 14.87 -18.16
C VAL A 254 -3.02 13.54 -17.44
#